data_AF-A0A3D2B8M9-F1
#
_entry.id   AF-A0A3D2B8M9-F1
#
_cell.length_a   1.000
_cell.length_b   1.000
_cell.length_c   1.000
_cell.angle_alpha   90.00
_cell.angle_beta   90.00
_cell.angle_gamma   90.00
#
_symmetry.space_group_name_H-M   'P 1'
#
loop_
_entity.id
_entity.type
_entity.pdbx_description
1 polymer ?
#
loop_
_entity_poly.entity_id
_entity_poly.type
_entity_poly.pdbx_seq_one_letter_code
_entity_poly.pdbx_strand_id
1 'polypeptide(L)'
;ITGGTGFTAGDQAPEALLPLFDREIEGFGEVFRMLSFEEIGTSTLQSRAVAGIANNTVIFAMPGSTKACRTAWENIIAPQLDARTRPCNFHPHLKK
;
A
#
# COMPACT_ATOMS: atom_id res chain seq x y z
N ILE A 1 6.56 1.65 3.60
CA ILE A 1 7.64 2.10 2.69
C ILE A 1 7.07 3.25 1.85
N THR A 2 7.77 4.37 1.74
CA THR A 2 7.36 5.53 0.94
C THR A 2 8.45 5.85 -0.09
N GLY A 3 8.06 5.99 -1.35
CA GLY A 3 8.97 6.24 -2.48
C GLY A 3 9.39 4.97 -3.24
N GLY A 4 9.98 5.17 -4.42
CA GLY A 4 10.49 4.08 -5.26
C GLY A 4 9.43 3.31 -6.06
N THR A 5 8.18 3.80 -6.11
CA THR A 5 7.05 3.16 -6.82
C THR A 5 6.74 3.84 -8.16
N GLY A 6 7.57 4.76 -8.63
CA GLY A 6 7.38 5.41 -9.94
C GLY A 6 7.81 4.54 -11.12
N PHE A 7 8.11 5.19 -12.24
CA PHE A 7 8.54 4.57 -13.50
C PHE A 7 9.93 5.05 -13.95
N THR A 8 10.67 5.74 -13.08
CA THR A 8 12.07 6.06 -13.37
C THR A 8 12.95 4.82 -13.17
N ALA A 9 14.14 4.79 -13.77
CA ALA A 9 15.07 3.67 -13.61
C ALA A 9 15.43 3.38 -12.13
N GLY A 10 15.36 4.38 -11.26
CA GLY A 10 15.62 4.23 -9.82
C GLY A 10 14.44 3.71 -9.00
N ASP A 11 13.23 3.64 -9.58
CA ASP A 11 12.04 3.18 -8.88
C ASP A 11 11.99 1.65 -8.84
N GLN A 12 12.54 1.07 -7.78
CA GLN A 12 12.75 -0.38 -7.63
C GLN A 12 11.94 -0.99 -6.47
N ALA A 13 11.05 -0.24 -5.82
CA ALA A 13 10.35 -0.75 -4.63
C ALA A 13 9.46 -1.96 -4.95
N PRO A 14 8.60 -1.97 -5.99
CA PRO A 14 7.83 -3.16 -6.33
C PRO A 14 8.71 -4.34 -6.75
N GLU A 15 9.73 -4.11 -7.57
CA GLU A 15 10.69 -5.14 -8.02
C GLU A 15 11.41 -5.80 -6.83
N ALA A 16 11.79 -5.02 -5.82
CA ALA A 16 12.47 -5.51 -4.63
C ALA A 16 11.53 -6.25 -3.67
N LEU A 17 10.26 -5.87 -3.60
CA LEU A 17 9.32 -6.36 -2.59
C LEU A 17 8.48 -7.54 -3.06
N LEU A 18 8.00 -7.53 -4.30
CA LEU A 18 7.12 -8.58 -4.83
C LEU A 18 7.70 -10.00 -4.67
N PRO A 19 9.00 -10.26 -4.94
CA PRO A 19 9.59 -11.58 -4.75
C PRO A 19 9.68 -12.04 -3.27
N LEU A 20 9.51 -11.11 -2.32
CA LEU A 20 9.62 -11.37 -0.89
C LEU A 20 8.27 -11.68 -0.24
N PHE A 21 7.16 -11.47 -0.94
CA PHE A 21 5.82 -11.69 -0.40
C PHE A 21 5.46 -13.18 -0.41
N ASP A 22 4.94 -13.66 0.72
CA ASP A 22 4.25 -14.95 0.75
C ASP A 22 2.90 -14.85 0.01
N ARG A 23 2.24 -13.69 0.15
CA ARG A 23 0.97 -13.35 -0.50
C ARG A 23 0.89 -11.85 -0.77
N GLU A 24 0.37 -11.49 -1.93
CA GLU A 24 0.05 -10.10 -2.27
C GLU A 24 -1.31 -9.69 -1.65
N ILE A 25 -1.43 -8.41 -1.28
CA ILE A 25 -2.70 -7.78 -0.85
C ILE A 25 -3.13 -6.86 -2.00
N GLU A 26 -3.67 -7.44 -3.07
CA GLU A 26 -4.04 -6.73 -4.31
C GLU A 26 -4.95 -5.50 -4.03
N GLY A 27 -5.92 -5.69 -3.11
CA GLY A 27 -6.89 -4.66 -2.73
C GLY A 27 -6.27 -3.36 -2.20
N PHE A 28 -5.03 -3.38 -1.67
CA PHE A 28 -4.36 -2.14 -1.26
C PHE A 28 -4.07 -1.24 -2.46
N GLY A 29 -3.44 -1.78 -3.51
CA GLY A 29 -3.09 -1.01 -4.69
C GLY A 29 -4.33 -0.52 -5.44
N GLU A 30 -5.36 -1.36 -5.51
CA GLU A 30 -6.64 -1.04 -6.15
C GLU A 30 -7.37 0.10 -5.45
N VAL A 31 -7.62 -0.03 -4.13
CA VAL A 31 -8.32 1.01 -3.35
C VAL A 31 -7.50 2.30 -3.31
N PHE A 32 -6.18 2.19 -3.17
CA PHE A 32 -5.30 3.35 -3.21
C PHE A 32 -5.40 4.10 -4.54
N ARG A 33 -5.39 3.40 -5.67
CA ARG A 33 -5.52 4.02 -7.01
C ARG A 33 -6.91 4.58 -7.24
N MET A 34 -7.96 3.93 -6.72
CA MET A 34 -9.33 4.47 -6.78
C MET A 34 -9.42 5.82 -6.07
N LEU A 35 -9.00 5.90 -4.80
CA LEU A 35 -9.01 7.15 -4.03
C LEU A 35 -8.08 8.21 -4.64
N SER A 36 -6.90 7.79 -5.10
CA SER A 36 -5.96 8.70 -5.76
C SER A 36 -6.52 9.25 -7.08
N PHE A 37 -7.27 8.45 -7.84
CA PHE A 37 -7.90 8.93 -9.07
C PHE A 37 -8.89 10.05 -8.80
N GLU A 38 -9.68 9.95 -7.72
CA GLU A 38 -10.58 11.05 -7.30
C GLU A 38 -9.83 12.32 -6.90
N GLU A 39 -8.62 12.17 -6.33
CA GLU A 39 -7.87 13.28 -5.75
C GLU A 39 -6.86 13.95 -6.71
N ILE A 40 -6.28 13.19 -7.66
CA ILE A 40 -5.24 13.64 -8.59
C ILE A 40 -5.49 13.20 -10.05
N GLY A 41 -6.62 12.55 -10.34
CA GLY A 41 -6.96 12.13 -11.69
C GLY A 41 -6.00 11.10 -12.27
N THR A 42 -5.74 11.22 -13.57
CA THR A 42 -4.91 10.29 -14.34
C THR A 42 -3.45 10.23 -13.86
N SER A 43 -2.98 11.21 -13.09
CA SER A 43 -1.66 11.14 -12.44
C SER A 43 -1.51 9.92 -11.53
N THR A 44 -2.62 9.29 -11.08
CA THR A 44 -2.56 8.02 -10.35
C THR A 44 -1.87 6.89 -11.12
N LEU A 45 -1.85 6.94 -12.46
CA LEU A 45 -1.18 5.94 -13.30
C LEU A 45 0.35 5.97 -13.12
N GLN A 46 0.92 7.07 -12.63
CA GLN A 46 2.36 7.26 -12.46
C GLN A 46 2.91 6.64 -11.17
N SER A 47 2.18 5.70 -10.56
CA SER A 47 2.56 5.06 -9.31
C SER A 47 2.11 3.62 -9.22
N ARG A 48 3.00 2.77 -8.73
CA ARG A 48 2.85 1.31 -8.61
C ARG A 48 2.72 0.89 -7.14
N ALA A 49 1.77 1.50 -6.42
CA ALA A 49 1.51 1.16 -5.03
C ALA A 49 1.12 -0.33 -4.91
N VAL A 50 1.73 -1.02 -3.95
CA VAL A 50 1.59 -2.47 -3.74
C VAL A 50 1.72 -2.80 -2.25
N ALA A 51 1.07 -3.87 -1.82
CA ALA A 51 1.22 -4.39 -0.47
C ALA A 51 1.24 -5.91 -0.48
N GLY A 52 1.80 -6.50 0.57
CA GLY A 52 1.86 -7.94 0.73
C GLY A 52 2.09 -8.34 2.19
N ILE A 53 2.04 -9.64 2.41
CA ILE A 53 2.38 -10.27 3.68
C ILE A 53 3.60 -11.15 3.45
N ALA A 54 4.60 -11.00 4.31
CA ALA A 54 5.78 -11.87 4.36
C ALA A 54 6.06 -12.22 5.83
N ASN A 55 6.11 -13.50 6.18
CA ASN A 55 6.33 -13.98 7.56
C ASN A 55 5.43 -13.27 8.58
N ASN A 56 4.12 -13.23 8.29
CA ASN A 56 3.10 -12.53 9.09
C ASN A 56 3.39 -11.04 9.35
N THR A 57 4.25 -10.43 8.54
CA THR A 57 4.53 -9.00 8.54
C THR A 57 3.79 -8.38 7.36
N VAL A 58 2.89 -7.43 7.66
CA VAL A 58 2.21 -6.66 6.62
C VAL A 58 3.15 -5.56 6.10
N ILE A 59 3.28 -5.46 4.79
CA ILE A 59 4.18 -4.52 4.12
C ILE A 59 3.35 -3.69 3.16
N PHE A 60 3.36 -2.37 3.34
CA PHE A 60 2.75 -1.41 2.43
C PHE A 60 3.83 -0.58 1.74
N ALA A 61 3.84 -0.56 0.40
CA ALA A 61 4.68 0.29 -0.42
C ALA A 61 3.83 1.31 -1.18
N MET A 62 4.03 2.58 -0.88
CA MET A 62 3.24 3.70 -1.42
C MET A 62 4.14 4.79 -2.01
N PRO A 63 3.59 5.74 -2.78
CA PRO A 63 4.37 6.80 -3.42
C PRO A 63 5.13 7.69 -2.43
N GLY A 64 6.13 8.41 -2.93
CA GLY A 64 6.98 9.32 -2.13
C GLY A 64 6.30 10.64 -1.75
N SER A 65 5.17 10.98 -2.38
CA SER A 65 4.44 12.21 -2.09
C SER A 65 3.76 12.15 -0.73
N THR A 66 3.94 13.18 0.10
CA THR A 66 3.25 13.30 1.40
C THR A 66 1.72 13.24 1.24
N LYS A 67 1.19 13.76 0.13
CA LYS A 67 -0.25 13.70 -0.19
C LYS A 67 -0.70 12.24 -0.33
N ALA A 68 0.01 11.45 -1.13
CA ALA A 68 -0.25 10.01 -1.29
C ALA A 68 -0.11 9.24 0.02
N CYS A 69 0.90 9.55 0.85
CA CYS A 69 1.06 8.93 2.16
C CYS A 69 -0.14 9.22 3.07
N ARG A 70 -0.68 10.44 3.03
CA ARG A 70 -1.89 10.80 3.78
C ARG A 70 -3.10 10.01 3.29
N THR A 71 -3.32 9.97 1.97
CA THR A 71 -4.42 9.20 1.36
C THR A 71 -4.37 7.73 1.77
N ALA A 72 -3.18 7.10 1.69
CA ALA A 72 -2.99 5.71 2.08
C ALA A 72 -3.18 5.48 3.59
N TRP A 73 -2.62 6.37 4.44
CA TRP A 73 -2.70 6.21 5.89
C TRP A 73 -4.12 6.40 6.41
N GLU A 74 -4.73 7.56 6.14
CA GLU A 74 -5.99 7.95 6.75
C GLU A 74 -7.16 7.10 6.25
N ASN A 75 -7.17 6.76 4.95
CA ASN A 75 -8.33 6.11 4.34
C ASN A 75 -8.21 4.59 4.19
N ILE A 76 -7.01 4.01 4.39
CA ILE A 76 -6.78 2.57 4.15
C ILE A 76 -6.04 1.91 5.31
N ILE A 77 -4.82 2.36 5.60
CA ILE A 77 -3.91 1.63 6.51
C ILE A 77 -4.34 1.79 7.97
N ALA A 78 -4.61 3.00 8.43
CA ALA A 78 -4.98 3.22 9.83
C ALA A 78 -6.26 2.45 10.22
N PRO A 79 -7.36 2.47 9.43
CA PRO A 79 -8.51 1.61 9.69
C PRO A 79 -8.16 0.11 9.72
N GLN A 80 -7.30 -0.37 8.81
CA GLN A 80 -6.93 -1.78 8.74
C GLN A 80 -5.95 -2.24 9.83
N LEU A 81 -5.26 -1.31 10.50
CA LEU A 81 -4.42 -1.58 11.66
C LEU A 81 -5.14 -1.37 12.99
N ASP A 82 -6.32 -0.74 13.01
CA ASP A 82 -7.16 -0.66 14.20
C ASP A 82 -7.86 -1.99 14.45
N ALA A 83 -7.53 -2.64 15.58
CA ALA A 83 -8.11 -3.91 16.00
C ALA A 83 -9.64 -3.87 16.17
N ARG A 84 -10.23 -2.68 16.31
CA ARG A 84 -11.67 -2.47 16.52
C ARG A 84 -12.46 -2.35 15.22
N THR A 85 -11.78 -2.23 14.08
CA THR A 85 -12.44 -2.09 12.77
C THR A 85 -13.26 -3.34 12.42
N ARG A 86 -14.47 -3.10 11.91
CA ARG A 86 -15.42 -4.12 11.45
C ARG A 86 -15.56 -4.06 9.92
N PRO A 87 -15.90 -5.16 9.24
CA PRO A 87 -16.16 -6.50 9.80
C PRO A 87 -14.88 -7.26 10.16
N CYS A 88 -13.71 -6.87 9.63
CA CYS A 88 -12.42 -7.49 9.87
C CYS A 88 -11.27 -6.49 9.67
N ASN A 89 -10.07 -6.86 10.14
CA ASN A 89 -8.82 -6.08 10.06
C ASN A 89 -7.59 -7.00 10.18
N PHE A 90 -6.37 -6.45 10.08
CA PHE A 90 -5.14 -7.25 10.10
C PHE A 90 -4.71 -7.75 11.48
N HIS A 91 -5.19 -7.15 12.58
CA HIS A 91 -4.68 -7.41 13.93
C HIS A 91 -4.56 -8.91 14.29
N PRO A 92 -5.53 -9.80 13.99
CA PRO A 92 -5.44 -11.22 14.32
C PRO A 92 -4.35 -11.99 13.54
N HIS A 93 -3.83 -11.43 12.46
CA HIS A 93 -2.92 -12.09 11.52
C HIS A 93 -1.47 -11.61 11.62
N LEU A 94 -1.25 -10.50 12.35
CA LEU A 94 0.09 -9.96 12.55
C LEU A 94 0.93 -10.88 13.43
N LYS A 95 2.24 -10.91 13.14
CA LYS A 95 3.22 -11.61 13.96
C LYS A 95 3.10 -11.14 15.41
N LYS A 96 3.11 -12.11 16.34
CA LYS A 96 3.12 -11.87 17.78
C LYS A 96 4.49 -11.39 18.26
#